data_AF-A0A434PNZ5-F1
#
_entry.id   AF-A0A434PNZ5-F1
#
_cell.length_a   1.000
_cell.length_b   1.000
_cell.length_c   1.000
_cell.angle_alpha   90.00
_cell.angle_beta   90.00
_cell.angle_gamma   90.00
#
_symmetry.space_group_name_H-M   'P 1'
#
loop_
_entity.id
_entity.type
_entity.pdbx_description
1 polymer ?
#
loop_
_entity_poly.entity_id
_entity_poly.type
_entity_poly.pdbx_seq_one_letter_code
_entity_poly.pdbx_strand_id
1 'polypeptide(L)'
;MEDEILTIQEIAVRLKLAERTVYAMATAREFPAFKVRGQWRVKRSDFEAWLQRVIAAGGDGHNNAGGDALSDQQPSAVPANIDTGIISSPTPPRGASAALAVKALSDRLTQLDLHRHFITMLGKGVTSHSALSQKPLELELASPFPGRVRIYLFNATRPPGGRPLGEHKVQLIMPGQRRDERGSFDHGDGRMVFLVGYAAEEDVFVLWDAGLYPDFAWSRNVQVKAETIVEASAGKLATQQRHLRPADGQAVTETLLAAPASRLVEAMQRRVQLTRERMMHA
;
A
#
# COMPACT_ATOMS: atom_id res chain seq x y z
N MET A 1 21.88 29.63 -25.38
CA MET A 1 21.66 28.18 -25.46
C MET A 1 20.53 27.86 -24.50
N GLU A 2 19.50 27.21 -24.99
CA GLU A 2 18.10 27.33 -24.54
C GLU A 2 17.86 27.01 -23.05
N ASP A 3 17.04 27.84 -22.40
CA ASP A 3 16.51 27.66 -21.04
C ASP A 3 15.46 26.52 -21.03
N GLU A 4 15.92 25.30 -21.27
CA GLU A 4 15.08 24.12 -21.25
C GLU A 4 14.59 23.84 -19.82
N ILE A 5 13.27 23.64 -19.67
CA ILE A 5 12.66 23.35 -18.38
C ILE A 5 12.46 21.84 -18.23
N LEU A 6 13.03 21.29 -17.16
CA LEU A 6 12.92 19.87 -16.80
C LEU A 6 11.74 19.61 -15.86
N THR A 7 11.15 18.43 -16.03
CA THR A 7 10.16 17.82 -15.14
C THR A 7 10.82 16.98 -14.05
N ILE A 8 10.06 16.64 -13.01
CA ILE A 8 10.51 15.73 -11.94
C ILE A 8 10.85 14.35 -12.49
N GLN A 9 10.08 13.84 -13.47
CA GLN A 9 10.34 12.56 -14.13
C GLN A 9 11.68 12.58 -14.88
N GLU A 10 11.95 13.65 -15.62
CA GLU A 10 13.21 13.82 -16.35
C GLU A 10 14.43 13.91 -15.44
N ILE A 11 14.28 14.53 -14.27
CA ILE A 11 15.33 14.59 -13.25
C ILE A 11 15.51 13.24 -12.57
N ALA A 12 14.42 12.54 -12.26
CA ALA A 12 14.44 11.20 -11.68
C ALA A 12 15.18 10.21 -12.58
N VAL A 13 14.93 10.25 -13.89
CA VAL A 13 15.66 9.46 -14.88
C VAL A 13 17.15 9.82 -14.90
N ARG A 14 17.49 11.13 -14.89
CA ARG A 14 18.89 11.60 -14.93
C ARG A 14 19.68 11.21 -13.68
N LEU A 15 19.08 11.33 -12.50
CA LEU A 15 19.71 10.96 -11.22
C LEU A 15 19.61 9.47 -10.90
N LYS A 16 18.86 8.70 -11.69
CA LYS A 16 18.48 7.31 -11.39
C LYS A 16 17.84 7.16 -9.99
N LEU A 17 17.04 8.15 -9.59
CA LEU A 17 16.28 8.16 -8.35
C LEU A 17 14.80 7.91 -8.63
N ALA A 18 14.07 7.46 -7.63
CA ALA A 18 12.60 7.43 -7.72
C ALA A 18 12.05 8.87 -7.81
N GLU A 19 11.03 9.09 -8.64
CA GLU A 19 10.36 10.40 -8.77
C GLU A 19 9.89 10.97 -7.43
N ARG A 20 9.47 10.10 -6.50
CA ARG A 20 9.10 10.48 -5.13
C ARG A 20 10.27 11.11 -4.37
N THR A 21 11.47 10.56 -4.51
CA THR A 21 12.69 11.11 -3.88
C THR A 21 13.00 12.47 -4.46
N VAL A 22 12.97 12.62 -5.79
CA VAL A 22 13.20 13.91 -6.45
C VAL A 22 12.13 14.95 -6.09
N TYR A 23 10.87 14.54 -5.95
CA TYR A 23 9.79 15.40 -5.48
C TYR A 23 9.99 15.83 -4.01
N ALA A 24 10.47 14.92 -3.15
CA ALA A 24 10.80 15.23 -1.77
C ALA A 24 11.96 16.23 -1.69
N MET A 25 13.02 16.01 -2.47
CA MET A 25 14.16 16.93 -2.61
C MET A 25 13.71 18.32 -3.11
N ALA A 26 12.81 18.38 -4.10
CA ALA A 26 12.24 19.64 -4.57
C ALA A 26 11.40 20.35 -3.49
N THR A 27 10.68 19.58 -2.68
CA THR A 27 9.86 20.10 -1.56
C THR A 27 10.74 20.59 -0.40
N ALA A 28 11.83 19.87 -0.12
CA ALA A 28 12.87 20.23 0.84
C ALA A 28 13.81 21.35 0.34
N ARG A 29 13.61 21.82 -0.90
CA ARG A 29 14.42 22.86 -1.57
C ARG A 29 15.91 22.52 -1.68
N GLU A 30 16.22 21.23 -1.83
CA GLU A 30 17.61 20.76 -1.96
C GLU A 30 18.25 21.18 -3.29
N PHE A 31 17.44 21.42 -4.33
CA PHE A 31 17.87 21.98 -5.61
C PHE A 31 16.88 23.05 -6.11
N PRO A 32 17.27 23.88 -7.09
CA PRO A 32 16.47 25.04 -7.51
C PRO A 32 15.23 24.64 -8.33
N ALA A 33 14.14 24.31 -7.64
CA ALA A 33 12.85 23.96 -8.25
C ALA A 33 11.79 25.05 -8.01
N PHE A 34 10.92 25.27 -9.00
CA PHE A 34 9.79 26.19 -8.91
C PHE A 34 8.48 25.50 -9.30
N LYS A 35 7.35 26.02 -8.81
CA LYS A 35 6.02 25.44 -9.06
C LYS A 35 5.25 26.23 -10.12
N VAL A 36 4.69 25.52 -11.10
CA VAL A 36 3.74 26.05 -12.07
C VAL A 36 2.48 25.20 -12.03
N ARG A 37 1.34 25.79 -11.67
CA ARG A 37 0.03 25.10 -11.55
C ARG A 37 0.08 23.79 -10.74
N GLY A 38 0.85 23.80 -9.64
CA GLY A 38 0.98 22.65 -8.75
C GLY A 38 1.98 21.57 -9.19
N GLN A 39 2.64 21.73 -10.34
CA GLN A 39 3.71 20.86 -10.79
C GLN A 39 5.07 21.51 -10.61
N TRP A 40 6.07 20.74 -10.20
CA TRP A 40 7.44 21.23 -10.10
C TRP A 40 8.10 21.29 -11.47
N ARG A 41 8.95 22.30 -11.63
CA ARG A 41 9.75 22.61 -12.81
C ARG A 41 11.12 23.06 -12.35
N VAL A 42 12.12 22.79 -13.18
CA VAL A 42 13.52 23.09 -12.87
C VAL A 42 14.17 23.58 -14.16
N LYS A 43 14.91 24.67 -14.11
CA LYS A 43 15.70 25.07 -15.27
C LYS A 43 16.87 24.09 -15.41
N ARG A 44 17.15 23.61 -16.62
CA ARG A 44 18.27 22.70 -16.86
C ARG A 44 19.60 23.27 -16.37
N SER A 45 19.86 24.56 -16.64
CA SER A 45 21.06 25.26 -16.17
C SER A 45 21.23 25.22 -14.65
N ASP A 46 20.15 25.49 -13.92
CA ASP A 46 20.14 25.47 -12.44
C ASP A 46 20.33 24.05 -11.88
N PHE A 47 19.75 23.05 -12.54
CA PHE A 47 19.92 21.64 -12.18
C PHE A 47 21.37 21.18 -12.36
N GLU A 48 21.99 21.49 -13.50
CA GLU A 48 23.39 21.12 -13.77
C GLU A 48 24.35 21.83 -12.81
N ALA A 49 24.13 23.12 -12.52
CA ALA A 49 24.93 23.86 -11.56
C ALA A 49 24.80 23.32 -10.12
N TRP A 50 23.63 22.81 -9.75
CA TRP A 50 23.45 22.08 -8.49
C TRP A 50 24.18 20.74 -8.50
N LEU A 51 24.05 19.96 -9.57
CA LEU A 51 24.67 18.64 -9.69
C LEU A 51 26.20 18.73 -9.58
N GLN A 52 26.82 19.72 -10.22
CA GLN A 52 28.25 19.99 -10.10
C GLN A 52 28.67 20.30 -8.66
N ARG A 53 27.85 21.05 -7.90
CA ARG A 53 28.12 21.32 -6.47
C ARG A 53 28.01 20.06 -5.62
N VAL A 54 27.02 19.20 -5.87
CA VAL A 54 26.86 17.93 -5.16
C VAL A 54 28.03 16.99 -5.44
N ILE A 55 28.50 16.92 -6.68
CA ILE A 55 29.67 16.11 -7.06
C ILE A 55 30.94 16.66 -6.41
N ALA A 56 31.11 17.99 -6.37
CA ALA A 56 32.24 18.61 -5.69
C ALA A 56 32.20 18.43 -4.16
N ALA A 57 31.01 18.33 -3.56
CA ALA A 57 30.81 18.12 -2.13
C ALA A 57 30.83 16.62 -1.73
N GLY A 58 30.58 15.70 -2.65
CA GLY A 58 30.49 14.25 -2.43
C GLY A 58 31.82 13.50 -2.47
N GLY A 59 32.95 14.21 -2.37
CA GLY A 59 34.30 13.63 -2.35
C GLY A 59 34.77 13.11 -1.00
N ASP A 60 34.09 13.42 0.10
CA ASP A 60 34.48 12.99 1.45
C ASP A 60 33.35 12.20 2.12
N GLY A 61 33.59 10.90 2.28
CA GLY A 61 32.75 10.02 3.06
C GLY A 61 32.70 10.46 4.53
N HIS A 62 31.49 10.50 5.06
CA HIS A 62 31.11 10.44 6.47
C HIS A 62 32.24 10.64 7.50
N ASN A 63 32.23 11.79 8.18
CA ASN A 63 32.28 11.79 9.65
C ASN A 63 31.90 13.15 10.26
N ASN A 64 31.20 13.03 11.40
CA ASN A 64 30.97 14.03 12.46
C ASN A 64 29.96 15.17 12.21
N ALA A 65 29.20 15.65 13.20
CA ALA A 65 29.32 15.53 14.65
C ALA A 65 27.95 15.73 15.34
N GLY A 66 27.75 15.01 16.44
CA GLY A 66 27.13 15.56 17.66
C GLY A 66 28.20 15.52 18.74
N GLY A 67 28.65 16.69 19.19
CA GLY A 67 29.72 16.83 20.18
C GLY A 67 29.21 16.73 21.62
N ASP A 68 30.10 16.31 22.52
CA ASP A 68 30.33 17.01 23.78
C ASP A 68 31.70 16.65 24.40
N ALA A 69 32.53 17.68 24.46
CA ALA A 69 33.52 18.12 25.46
C ALA A 69 34.28 17.17 26.43
N LEU A 70 35.62 17.37 26.39
CA LEU A 70 36.61 17.52 27.50
C LEU A 70 37.12 16.28 28.30
N SER A 71 38.42 15.93 28.15
CA SER A 71 39.52 16.35 29.06
C SER A 71 40.83 15.55 28.86
N ASP A 72 41.97 16.23 29.00
CA ASP A 72 43.37 15.78 28.98
C ASP A 72 43.75 14.61 29.92
N GLN A 73 44.68 13.74 29.49
CA GLN A 73 46.06 13.58 30.05
C GLN A 73 46.81 12.38 29.42
N GLN A 74 48.13 12.52 29.33
CA GLN A 74 49.11 11.71 28.59
C GLN A 74 49.85 10.66 29.50
N PRO A 75 50.94 9.97 29.09
CA PRO A 75 51.00 8.58 28.57
C PRO A 75 51.87 7.59 29.42
N SER A 76 51.95 6.30 29.04
CA SER A 76 53.12 5.42 29.27
C SER A 76 53.04 4.12 28.42
N ALA A 77 53.95 3.91 27.45
CA ALA A 77 55.05 2.89 27.36
C ALA A 77 54.58 1.41 27.38
N VAL A 78 55.03 0.45 26.54
CA VAL A 78 56.31 0.15 25.84
C VAL A 78 56.01 -0.89 24.69
N PRO A 79 56.96 -1.21 23.77
CA PRO A 79 56.70 -1.80 22.44
C PRO A 79 57.04 -3.31 22.30
N ALA A 80 56.67 -3.93 21.17
CA ALA A 80 57.56 -4.70 20.26
C ALA A 80 56.78 -5.71 19.38
N ASN A 81 57.04 -5.68 18.06
CA ASN A 81 57.09 -6.72 17.01
C ASN A 81 56.09 -7.91 17.07
N ILE A 82 55.49 -8.34 15.95
CA ILE A 82 56.11 -9.27 14.99
C ILE A 82 55.25 -9.39 13.70
N ASP A 83 55.97 -9.49 12.58
CA ASP A 83 55.70 -10.07 11.26
C ASP A 83 54.31 -10.09 10.60
N THR A 84 54.33 -9.46 9.43
CA THR A 84 53.72 -9.85 8.15
C THR A 84 53.43 -11.34 7.96
N GLY A 85 52.14 -11.69 7.89
CA GLY A 85 51.64 -12.96 7.39
C GLY A 85 50.40 -12.74 6.53
N ILE A 86 50.58 -12.87 5.22
CA ILE A 86 49.59 -12.74 4.15
C ILE A 86 48.46 -13.77 4.35
N ILE A 87 47.21 -13.32 4.48
CA ILE A 87 46.02 -14.15 4.25
C ILE A 87 45.22 -13.51 3.11
N SER A 88 45.36 -14.11 1.93
CA SER A 88 44.55 -13.82 0.76
C SER A 88 43.08 -14.13 1.03
N SER A 89 42.25 -13.09 1.03
CA SER A 89 40.79 -13.23 0.99
C SER A 89 40.35 -13.78 -0.38
N PRO A 90 39.40 -14.73 -0.45
CA PRO A 90 38.89 -15.23 -1.72
C PRO A 90 38.01 -14.17 -2.38
N THR A 91 38.38 -13.79 -3.60
CA THR A 91 37.58 -12.99 -4.53
C THR A 91 36.23 -13.69 -4.81
N PRO A 92 35.07 -13.07 -4.54
CA PRO A 92 33.80 -13.61 -5.00
C PRO A 92 33.69 -13.45 -6.53
N PRO A 93 33.07 -14.42 -7.23
CA PRO A 93 32.98 -14.38 -8.68
C PRO A 93 32.15 -13.19 -9.16
N ARG A 94 32.65 -12.48 -10.17
CA ARG A 94 31.88 -11.53 -10.98
C ARG A 94 30.78 -12.29 -11.72
N GLY A 95 29.53 -12.07 -11.31
CA GLY A 95 28.35 -12.58 -12.00
C GLY A 95 27.08 -11.86 -11.52
N ALA A 96 26.53 -11.04 -12.40
CA ALA A 96 25.19 -10.45 -12.36
C ALA A 96 24.73 -9.80 -11.04
N SER A 97 25.06 -8.51 -10.86
CA SER A 97 24.23 -7.63 -10.02
C SER A 97 22.90 -7.43 -10.76
N ALA A 98 21.92 -8.28 -10.45
CA ALA A 98 20.53 -7.99 -10.77
C ALA A 98 20.15 -6.73 -10.00
N ALA A 99 19.97 -5.63 -10.71
CA ALA A 99 19.47 -4.39 -10.16
C ALA A 99 18.16 -4.66 -9.41
N LEU A 100 18.17 -4.44 -8.09
CA LEU A 100 16.96 -4.41 -7.27
C LEU A 100 16.12 -3.21 -7.73
N ALA A 101 15.29 -3.41 -8.74
CA ALA A 101 14.26 -2.48 -9.14
C ALA A 101 13.27 -2.35 -7.97
N VAL A 102 13.20 -1.16 -7.36
CA VAL A 102 12.13 -0.84 -6.40
C VAL A 102 10.82 -0.83 -7.20
N LYS A 103 10.07 -1.93 -7.10
CA LYS A 103 8.78 -2.14 -7.75
C LYS A 103 7.80 -1.06 -7.28
N ALA A 104 7.06 -0.45 -8.21
CA ALA A 104 6.02 0.52 -7.85
C ALA A 104 5.01 -0.15 -6.91
N LEU A 105 4.69 0.51 -5.79
CA LEU A 105 3.82 0.02 -4.72
C LEU A 105 2.34 0.01 -5.14
N SER A 106 2.00 -0.88 -6.06
CA SER A 106 0.65 -1.16 -6.53
C SER A 106 0.50 -2.62 -6.90
N ASP A 107 1.03 -3.53 -6.07
CA ASP A 107 0.90 -4.96 -6.34
C ASP A 107 -0.58 -5.35 -6.39
N ARG A 108 -0.94 -6.02 -7.47
CA ARG A 108 -2.30 -6.50 -7.74
C ARG A 108 -2.22 -7.96 -8.10
N LEU A 109 -3.11 -8.74 -7.48
CA LEU A 109 -3.38 -10.09 -7.91
C LEU A 109 -4.36 -10.08 -9.09
N THR A 110 -4.24 -11.08 -9.97
CA THR A 110 -5.31 -11.37 -10.93
C THR A 110 -6.58 -11.74 -10.16
N GLN A 111 -7.77 -11.61 -10.77
CA GLN A 111 -9.02 -11.99 -10.09
C GLN A 111 -9.01 -13.46 -9.65
N LEU A 112 -8.43 -14.33 -10.49
CA LEU A 112 -8.28 -15.76 -10.21
C LEU A 112 -7.40 -16.02 -8.98
N ASP A 113 -6.22 -15.37 -8.93
CA ASP A 113 -5.27 -15.55 -7.82
C ASP A 113 -5.82 -14.94 -6.53
N LEU A 114 -6.57 -13.85 -6.63
CA LEU A 114 -7.23 -13.21 -5.52
C LEU A 114 -8.30 -14.11 -4.89
N HIS A 115 -9.15 -14.74 -5.70
CA HIS A 115 -10.12 -15.73 -5.22
C HIS A 115 -9.44 -16.98 -4.66
N ARG A 116 -8.37 -17.45 -5.31
CA ARG A 116 -7.58 -18.59 -4.82
C ARG A 116 -7.00 -18.31 -3.44
N HIS A 117 -6.33 -17.16 -3.27
CA HIS A 117 -5.77 -16.74 -1.98
C HIS A 117 -6.84 -16.68 -0.90
N PHE A 118 -7.98 -16.04 -1.19
CA PHE A 118 -9.10 -15.93 -0.26
C PHE A 118 -9.60 -17.31 0.22
N ILE A 119 -9.82 -18.26 -0.70
CA ILE A 119 -10.23 -19.63 -0.34
C ILE A 119 -9.15 -20.35 0.46
N THR A 120 -7.89 -20.21 0.07
CA THR A 120 -6.75 -20.80 0.82
C THR A 120 -6.73 -20.30 2.26
N MET A 121 -6.98 -19.01 2.49
CA MET A 121 -7.00 -18.42 3.83
C MET A 121 -8.22 -18.81 4.67
N LEU A 122 -9.35 -19.14 4.03
CA LEU A 122 -10.49 -19.75 4.73
C LEU A 122 -10.27 -21.24 5.04
N GLY A 123 -9.40 -21.90 4.27
CA GLY A 123 -8.98 -23.27 4.48
C GLY A 123 -10.16 -24.24 4.57
N LYS A 124 -10.16 -25.07 5.61
CA LYS A 124 -11.18 -26.11 5.85
C LYS A 124 -12.59 -25.57 6.13
N GLY A 125 -12.74 -24.25 6.28
CA GLY A 125 -14.05 -23.63 6.46
C GLY A 125 -14.90 -23.58 5.18
N VAL A 126 -14.31 -23.75 4.00
CA VAL A 126 -15.01 -23.75 2.71
C VAL A 126 -15.48 -25.16 2.38
N THR A 127 -16.80 -25.37 2.27
CA THR A 127 -17.39 -26.67 1.89
C THR A 127 -17.55 -26.78 0.38
N SER A 128 -17.89 -25.69 -0.29
CA SER A 128 -17.96 -25.62 -1.75
C SER A 128 -17.77 -24.17 -2.24
N HIS A 129 -17.40 -23.99 -3.50
CA HIS A 129 -17.24 -22.68 -4.12
C HIS A 129 -17.61 -22.69 -5.61
N SER A 130 -18.02 -21.55 -6.15
CA SER A 130 -18.19 -21.34 -7.59
C SER A 130 -16.85 -21.38 -8.34
N ALA A 131 -16.86 -21.32 -9.68
CA ALA A 131 -15.63 -21.20 -10.45
C ALA A 131 -14.81 -19.98 -10.01
N LEU A 132 -13.48 -20.12 -9.89
CA LEU A 132 -12.59 -19.04 -9.43
C LEU A 132 -12.53 -17.85 -10.41
N SER A 133 -12.91 -18.05 -11.66
CA SER A 133 -13.03 -16.98 -12.66
C SER A 133 -14.33 -16.17 -12.53
N GLN A 134 -15.33 -16.70 -11.82
CA GLN A 134 -16.62 -16.04 -11.63
C GLN A 134 -16.50 -14.89 -10.63
N LYS A 135 -17.15 -13.77 -10.93
CA LYS A 135 -17.30 -12.64 -10.03
C LYS A 135 -18.81 -12.32 -9.94
N PRO A 136 -19.39 -12.22 -8.74
CA PRO A 136 -18.80 -12.48 -7.42
C PRO A 136 -18.43 -13.96 -7.20
N LEU A 137 -17.56 -14.21 -6.22
CA LEU A 137 -17.23 -15.57 -5.78
C LEU A 137 -18.31 -16.05 -4.81
N GLU A 138 -18.97 -17.17 -5.12
CA GLU A 138 -19.97 -17.75 -4.23
C GLU A 138 -19.38 -18.90 -3.44
N LEU A 139 -19.59 -18.90 -2.13
CA LEU A 139 -19.06 -19.94 -1.24
C LEU A 139 -20.18 -20.54 -0.40
N GLU A 140 -20.02 -21.81 -0.08
CA GLU A 140 -20.67 -22.44 1.06
C GLU A 140 -19.63 -22.63 2.16
N LEU A 141 -20.00 -22.23 3.38
CA LEU A 141 -19.11 -22.23 4.53
C LEU A 141 -19.68 -23.13 5.63
N ALA A 142 -18.81 -23.88 6.30
CA ALA A 142 -19.17 -24.62 7.49
C ALA A 142 -19.46 -23.67 8.67
N SER A 143 -20.17 -24.18 9.69
CA SER A 143 -20.32 -23.50 10.98
C SER A 143 -18.94 -23.05 11.52
N PRO A 144 -18.80 -21.84 12.11
CA PRO A 144 -19.86 -20.94 12.58
C PRO A 144 -20.31 -19.86 11.57
N PHE A 145 -19.98 -19.98 10.28
CA PHE A 145 -20.39 -19.00 9.28
C PHE A 145 -21.85 -19.13 8.87
N PRO A 146 -22.47 -18.06 8.34
CA PRO A 146 -23.69 -18.20 7.55
C PRO A 146 -23.42 -19.16 6.38
N GLY A 147 -24.18 -20.24 6.29
CA GLY A 147 -23.86 -21.38 5.43
C GLY A 147 -23.65 -21.04 3.94
N ARG A 148 -24.28 -19.97 3.43
CA ARG A 148 -24.10 -19.48 2.06
C ARG A 148 -23.68 -18.01 2.05
N VAL A 149 -22.58 -17.71 1.35
CA VAL A 149 -22.07 -16.34 1.21
C VAL A 149 -21.75 -16.00 -0.24
N ARG A 150 -21.71 -14.70 -0.53
CA ARG A 150 -21.33 -14.13 -1.83
C ARG A 150 -20.27 -13.05 -1.60
N ILE A 151 -19.11 -13.22 -2.22
CA ILE A 151 -17.92 -12.43 -1.95
C ILE A 151 -17.61 -11.54 -3.16
N TYR A 152 -17.73 -10.23 -2.97
CA TYR A 152 -17.27 -9.23 -3.91
C TYR A 152 -15.85 -8.80 -3.51
N LEU A 153 -14.86 -9.49 -4.10
CA LEU A 153 -13.45 -9.31 -3.77
C LEU A 153 -12.73 -8.44 -4.82
N PHE A 154 -11.96 -7.48 -4.34
CA PHE A 154 -11.21 -6.52 -5.15
C PHE A 154 -9.78 -6.33 -4.62
N ASN A 155 -8.86 -5.95 -5.50
CA ASN A 155 -7.58 -5.41 -5.06
C ASN A 155 -7.80 -4.02 -4.44
N ALA A 156 -7.29 -3.81 -3.23
CA ALA A 156 -7.24 -2.51 -2.58
C ALA A 156 -5.85 -1.91 -2.83
N THR A 157 -5.79 -0.82 -3.61
CA THR A 157 -4.52 -0.28 -4.09
C THR A 157 -4.29 1.16 -3.65
N ARG A 158 -3.03 1.60 -3.72
CA ARG A 158 -2.61 2.99 -3.51
C ARG A 158 -2.26 3.61 -4.86
N PRO A 159 -3.22 4.19 -5.59
CA PRO A 159 -2.93 4.77 -6.90
C PRO A 159 -1.88 5.88 -6.75
N PRO A 160 -0.80 5.86 -7.56
CA PRO A 160 0.22 6.90 -7.52
C PRO A 160 -0.42 8.26 -7.88
N GLY A 161 -0.19 9.28 -7.04
CA GLY A 161 -0.58 10.67 -7.32
C GLY A 161 -1.93 11.15 -6.77
N GLY A 162 -2.70 10.33 -6.06
CA GLY A 162 -3.95 10.77 -5.41
C GLY A 162 -3.72 11.24 -3.97
N ARG A 163 -4.08 12.48 -3.62
CA ARG A 163 -4.35 12.84 -2.19
C ARG A 163 -5.60 12.08 -1.72
N PRO A 164 -5.69 11.59 -0.47
CA PRO A 164 -4.79 11.77 0.66
C PRO A 164 -3.66 10.72 0.71
N LEU A 165 -2.52 11.13 1.26
CA LEU A 165 -1.39 10.24 1.55
C LEU A 165 -1.85 9.15 2.53
N GLY A 166 -1.71 7.88 2.13
CA GLY A 166 -1.95 6.74 3.01
C GLY A 166 -3.39 6.28 3.07
N GLU A 167 -4.06 6.08 1.94
CA GLU A 167 -5.30 5.30 1.88
C GLU A 167 -5.19 4.22 0.82
N HIS A 168 -5.73 3.04 1.12
CA HIS A 168 -5.99 2.02 0.10
C HIS A 168 -7.43 2.19 -0.40
N LYS A 169 -7.61 2.05 -1.72
CA LYS A 169 -8.88 2.27 -2.39
C LYS A 169 -9.28 1.06 -3.21
N VAL A 170 -10.57 0.77 -3.19
CA VAL A 170 -11.25 -0.17 -4.07
C VAL A 170 -12.21 0.63 -4.95
N GLN A 171 -12.24 0.30 -6.25
CA GLN A 171 -13.22 0.83 -7.19
C GLN A 171 -14.31 -0.22 -7.43
N LEU A 172 -15.53 0.10 -7.04
CA LEU A 172 -16.69 -0.75 -7.26
C LEU A 172 -17.16 -0.61 -8.71
N ILE A 173 -17.00 -1.69 -9.45
CA ILE A 173 -17.53 -1.87 -10.80
C ILE A 173 -18.10 -3.29 -10.82
N MET A 174 -19.42 -3.40 -10.97
CA MET A 174 -20.08 -4.70 -10.99
C MET A 174 -19.91 -5.38 -12.35
N PRO A 175 -19.85 -6.72 -12.40
CA PRO A 175 -19.92 -7.47 -13.64
C PRO A 175 -21.13 -7.03 -14.48
N GLY A 176 -20.90 -6.66 -15.74
CA GLY A 176 -21.96 -6.21 -16.65
C GLY A 176 -22.42 -4.75 -16.51
N GLN A 177 -21.97 -4.01 -15.48
CA GLN A 177 -22.38 -2.62 -15.25
C GLN A 177 -21.79 -1.67 -16.31
N ARG A 178 -22.65 -0.86 -16.94
CA ARG A 178 -22.23 0.21 -17.86
C ARG A 178 -21.80 1.49 -17.12
N ARG A 179 -21.09 2.39 -17.80
CA ARG A 179 -20.49 3.60 -17.16
C ARG A 179 -21.51 4.59 -16.60
N ASP A 180 -22.70 4.63 -17.18
CA ASP A 180 -23.83 5.50 -16.84
C ASP A 180 -24.87 4.81 -15.94
N GLU A 181 -24.64 3.54 -15.60
CA GLU A 181 -25.58 2.71 -14.86
C GLU A 181 -25.24 2.65 -13.37
N ARG A 182 -26.28 2.65 -12.54
CA ARG A 182 -26.16 2.39 -11.10
C ARG A 182 -25.88 0.90 -10.90
N GLY A 183 -24.86 0.58 -10.11
CA GLY A 183 -24.56 -0.78 -9.68
C GLY A 183 -25.08 -1.02 -8.27
N SER A 184 -25.32 -2.28 -7.94
CA SER A 184 -25.68 -2.74 -6.60
C SER A 184 -25.04 -4.11 -6.35
N PHE A 185 -24.98 -4.52 -5.10
CA PHE A 185 -24.62 -5.89 -4.77
C PHE A 185 -25.85 -6.80 -4.87
N ASP A 186 -25.65 -8.03 -5.32
CA ASP A 186 -26.72 -9.03 -5.37
C ASP A 186 -26.90 -9.68 -3.99
N HIS A 187 -28.00 -9.30 -3.33
CA HIS A 187 -28.43 -9.82 -2.02
C HIS A 187 -29.41 -11.01 -2.12
N GLY A 188 -29.61 -11.58 -3.31
CA GLY A 188 -30.50 -12.71 -3.56
C GLY A 188 -30.03 -14.06 -2.99
N ASP A 189 -30.83 -15.10 -3.23
CA ASP A 189 -30.54 -16.52 -2.95
C ASP A 189 -30.26 -16.87 -1.48
N GLY A 190 -30.64 -15.98 -0.56
CA GLY A 190 -30.34 -16.12 0.87
C GLY A 190 -28.84 -16.19 1.17
N ARG A 191 -28.01 -15.56 0.32
CA ARG A 191 -26.56 -15.48 0.54
C ARG A 191 -26.21 -14.20 1.30
N MET A 192 -25.39 -14.33 2.34
CA MET A 192 -24.82 -13.15 2.99
C MET A 192 -23.72 -12.54 2.09
N VAL A 193 -23.83 -11.24 1.82
CA VAL A 193 -22.91 -10.53 0.92
C VAL A 193 -21.75 -9.94 1.71
N PHE A 194 -20.53 -10.18 1.25
CA PHE A 194 -19.31 -9.55 1.75
C PHE A 194 -18.69 -8.65 0.69
N LEU A 195 -18.35 -7.43 1.09
CA LEU A 195 -17.51 -6.51 0.32
C LEU A 195 -16.09 -6.56 0.88
N VAL A 196 -15.16 -7.08 0.08
CA VAL A 196 -13.79 -7.35 0.54
C VAL A 196 -12.76 -6.70 -0.39
N GLY A 197 -11.77 -6.06 0.22
CA GLY A 197 -10.56 -5.57 -0.43
C GLY A 197 -9.36 -6.36 0.04
N TYR A 198 -8.35 -6.49 -0.81
CA TYR A 198 -7.07 -7.11 -0.46
C TYR A 198 -5.93 -6.18 -0.83
N ALA A 199 -5.15 -5.77 0.17
CA ALA A 199 -3.92 -5.01 0.01
C ALA A 199 -2.76 -6.01 -0.07
N ALA A 200 -2.28 -6.26 -1.29
CA ALA A 200 -1.38 -7.38 -1.57
C ALA A 200 0.01 -7.21 -0.97
N GLU A 201 0.48 -5.98 -0.81
CA GLU A 201 1.82 -5.69 -0.28
C GLU A 201 1.90 -5.95 1.22
N GLU A 202 0.83 -5.62 1.93
CA GLU A 202 0.71 -5.79 3.36
C GLU A 202 0.12 -7.16 3.76
N ASP A 203 -0.35 -7.96 2.79
CA ASP A 203 -1.08 -9.22 3.01
C ASP A 203 -2.27 -9.04 3.96
N VAL A 204 -3.07 -7.99 3.70
CA VAL A 204 -4.20 -7.56 4.54
C VAL A 204 -5.51 -7.62 3.77
N PHE A 205 -6.51 -8.28 4.35
CA PHE A 205 -7.90 -8.19 3.92
C PHE A 205 -8.62 -7.05 4.65
N VAL A 206 -9.51 -6.38 3.92
CA VAL A 206 -10.32 -5.26 4.41
C VAL A 206 -11.78 -5.58 4.12
N LEU A 207 -12.63 -5.52 5.15
CA LEU A 207 -14.04 -5.89 5.06
C LEU A 207 -14.91 -4.67 5.39
N TRP A 208 -15.67 -4.21 4.39
CA TRP A 208 -16.68 -3.17 4.53
C TRP A 208 -18.08 -3.79 4.71
N ASP A 209 -19.06 -3.00 5.13
CA ASP A 209 -20.45 -3.48 5.22
C ASP A 209 -21.13 -3.29 3.86
N ALA A 210 -21.30 -4.38 3.10
CA ALA A 210 -21.92 -4.33 1.77
C ALA A 210 -23.34 -3.72 1.81
N GLY A 211 -24.09 -3.93 2.90
CA GLY A 211 -25.46 -3.44 3.02
C GLY A 211 -25.57 -1.94 3.30
N LEU A 212 -24.46 -1.22 3.46
CA LEU A 212 -24.42 0.24 3.52
C LEU A 212 -24.22 0.91 2.15
N TYR A 213 -24.15 0.11 1.07
CA TYR A 213 -24.02 0.56 -0.31
C TYR A 213 -25.17 -0.03 -1.14
N PRO A 214 -26.42 0.42 -0.92
CA PRO A 214 -27.60 -0.14 -1.59
C PRO A 214 -27.49 -0.02 -3.11
N ASP A 215 -26.89 1.08 -3.58
CA ASP A 215 -26.49 1.28 -4.95
C ASP A 215 -25.32 2.29 -5.04
N PHE A 216 -24.64 2.30 -6.17
CA PHE A 216 -23.47 3.16 -6.39
C PHE A 216 -23.26 3.47 -7.87
N ALA A 217 -22.68 4.64 -8.16
CA ALA A 217 -22.25 4.98 -9.51
C ALA A 217 -21.13 4.05 -9.99
N TRP A 218 -20.94 3.96 -11.30
CA TRP A 218 -19.81 3.25 -11.89
C TRP A 218 -18.46 3.77 -11.34
N SER A 219 -17.57 2.85 -10.97
CA SER A 219 -16.24 3.16 -10.40
C SER A 219 -16.30 3.95 -9.08
N ARG A 220 -17.29 3.62 -8.22
CA ARG A 220 -17.39 4.21 -6.88
C ARG A 220 -16.17 3.81 -6.04
N ASN A 221 -15.47 4.80 -5.49
CA ASN A 221 -14.37 4.55 -4.56
C ASN A 221 -14.89 4.18 -3.17
N VAL A 222 -14.31 3.13 -2.58
CA VAL A 222 -14.41 2.75 -1.17
C VAL A 222 -12.98 2.69 -0.63
N GLN A 223 -12.74 3.16 0.60
CA GLN A 223 -11.38 3.37 1.08
C GLN A 223 -11.19 2.98 2.54
N VAL A 224 -9.94 2.69 2.88
CA VAL A 224 -9.43 2.42 4.22
C VAL A 224 -8.14 3.20 4.42
N LYS A 225 -7.92 3.71 5.63
CA LYS A 225 -6.72 4.47 5.96
C LYS A 225 -5.52 3.54 6.14
N ALA A 226 -4.33 4.07 5.87
CA ALA A 226 -3.08 3.36 6.04
C ALA A 226 -2.82 2.99 7.50
N GLU A 227 -3.24 3.81 8.46
CA GLU A 227 -3.10 3.49 9.90
C GLU A 227 -3.77 2.14 10.24
N THR A 228 -4.95 1.89 9.67
CA THR A 228 -5.71 0.64 9.86
C THR A 228 -5.06 -0.54 9.16
N ILE A 229 -4.49 -0.33 7.98
CA ILE A 229 -3.73 -1.37 7.26
C ILE A 229 -2.44 -1.72 8.00
N VAL A 230 -1.69 -0.72 8.47
CA VAL A 230 -0.46 -0.90 9.25
C VAL A 230 -0.76 -1.66 10.54
N GLU A 231 -1.83 -1.29 11.25
CA GLU A 231 -2.25 -2.00 12.44
C GLU A 231 -2.58 -3.48 12.15
N ALA A 232 -3.30 -3.75 11.05
CA ALA A 232 -3.61 -5.11 10.62
C ALA A 232 -2.36 -5.90 10.23
N SER A 233 -1.43 -5.31 9.48
CA SER A 233 -0.15 -5.95 9.10
C SER A 233 0.71 -6.29 10.32
N ALA A 234 0.52 -5.60 11.45
CA ALA A 234 1.15 -5.93 12.72
C ALA A 234 0.48 -7.11 13.46
N GLY A 235 -0.41 -7.86 12.79
CA GLY A 235 -1.03 -9.07 13.32
C GLY A 235 -2.38 -8.87 14.02
N LYS A 236 -2.92 -7.64 14.01
CA LYS A 236 -4.14 -7.29 14.76
C LYS A 236 -5.40 -7.36 13.89
N LEU A 237 -6.55 -7.54 14.53
CA LEU A 237 -7.84 -7.26 13.91
C LEU A 237 -8.15 -5.76 14.11
N ALA A 238 -7.75 -4.95 13.14
CA ALA A 238 -7.91 -3.50 13.18
C ALA A 238 -9.33 -3.08 12.79
N THR A 239 -9.78 -1.94 13.32
CA THR A 239 -11.10 -1.38 13.00
C THR A 239 -10.98 0.09 12.64
N GLN A 240 -11.87 0.58 11.77
CA GLN A 240 -11.95 2.01 11.45
C GLN A 240 -13.40 2.44 11.30
N GLN A 241 -13.76 3.55 11.95
CA GLN A 241 -15.04 4.20 11.76
C GLN A 241 -15.02 5.10 10.52
N ARG A 242 -16.07 5.02 9.71
CA ARG A 242 -16.30 5.86 8.53
C ARG A 242 -17.70 6.44 8.60
N HIS A 243 -17.78 7.77 8.45
CA HIS A 243 -19.06 8.46 8.39
C HIS A 243 -19.51 8.51 6.92
N LEU A 244 -20.53 7.74 6.59
CA LEU A 244 -21.13 7.71 5.26
C LEU A 244 -22.33 8.64 5.22
N ARG A 245 -22.50 9.32 4.08
CA ARG A 245 -23.67 10.13 3.78
C ARG A 245 -24.30 9.58 2.49
N PRO A 246 -25.24 8.63 2.60
CA PRO A 246 -26.00 8.15 1.45
C PRO A 246 -26.73 9.33 0.78
N ALA A 247 -26.97 9.25 -0.53
CA ALA A 247 -27.72 10.28 -1.23
C ALA A 247 -29.16 10.39 -0.69
N ASP A 248 -29.77 9.25 -0.40
CA ASP A 248 -31.18 9.14 0.01
C ASP A 248 -31.31 8.52 1.42
N GLY A 249 -30.64 9.09 2.42
CA GLY A 249 -30.71 8.55 3.78
C GLY A 249 -30.02 9.37 4.86
N GLN A 250 -30.17 8.92 6.10
CA GLN A 250 -29.48 9.51 7.23
C GLN A 250 -27.98 9.20 7.17
N ALA A 251 -27.17 10.10 7.73
CA ALA A 251 -25.76 9.82 7.94
C ALA A 251 -25.60 8.57 8.79
N VAL A 252 -24.76 7.64 8.35
CA VAL A 252 -24.54 6.36 9.02
C VAL A 252 -23.06 6.18 9.28
N THR A 253 -22.73 5.64 10.45
CA THR A 253 -21.37 5.28 10.80
C THR A 253 -21.13 3.82 10.45
N GLU A 254 -20.23 3.58 9.50
CA GLU A 254 -19.72 2.26 9.15
C GLU A 254 -18.51 1.93 10.01
N THR A 255 -18.50 0.75 10.64
CA THR A 255 -17.27 0.13 11.15
C THR A 255 -16.73 -0.84 10.11
N LEU A 256 -15.58 -0.52 9.51
CA LEU A 256 -14.84 -1.47 8.66
C LEU A 256 -13.81 -2.25 9.48
N LEU A 257 -13.43 -3.42 9.00
CA LEU A 257 -12.40 -4.27 9.60
C LEU A 257 -11.21 -4.39 8.64
N ALA A 258 -10.00 -4.46 9.19
CA ALA A 258 -8.82 -4.91 8.45
C ALA A 258 -8.10 -5.98 9.27
N ALA A 259 -7.62 -7.02 8.61
CA ALA A 259 -6.94 -8.13 9.26
C ALA A 259 -5.83 -8.70 8.36
N PRO A 260 -4.73 -9.20 8.93
CA PRO A 260 -3.77 -9.97 8.16
C PRO A 260 -4.47 -11.21 7.58
N ALA A 261 -3.98 -11.74 6.47
CA ALA A 261 -4.56 -12.90 5.81
C ALA A 261 -4.78 -14.09 6.75
N SER A 262 -3.85 -14.31 7.68
CA SER A 262 -3.92 -15.37 8.69
C SER A 262 -5.12 -15.26 9.66
N ARG A 263 -5.75 -14.09 9.76
CA ARG A 263 -6.92 -13.82 10.62
C ARG A 263 -8.19 -13.54 9.82
N LEU A 264 -8.23 -13.89 8.53
CA LEU A 264 -9.41 -13.67 7.68
C LEU A 264 -10.69 -14.29 8.27
N VAL A 265 -10.61 -15.51 8.80
CA VAL A 265 -11.74 -16.22 9.40
C VAL A 265 -12.36 -15.41 10.55
N GLU A 266 -11.53 -14.91 11.45
CA GLU A 266 -11.96 -14.07 12.58
C GLU A 266 -12.55 -12.73 12.11
N ALA A 267 -11.94 -12.10 11.11
CA ALA A 267 -12.44 -10.87 10.52
C ALA A 267 -13.83 -11.06 9.88
N MET A 268 -14.03 -12.17 9.17
CA MET A 268 -15.34 -12.51 8.60
C MET A 268 -16.38 -12.76 9.70
N GLN A 269 -16.05 -13.49 10.78
CA GLN A 269 -16.96 -13.72 11.91
C GLN A 269 -17.36 -12.39 12.57
N ARG A 270 -16.38 -11.50 12.81
CA ARG A 270 -16.67 -10.16 13.37
C ARG A 270 -17.52 -9.32 12.42
N ARG A 271 -17.29 -9.41 11.11
CA ARG A 271 -18.13 -8.73 10.11
C ARG A 271 -19.58 -9.24 10.16
N VAL A 272 -19.80 -10.55 10.28
CA VAL A 272 -21.15 -11.12 10.44
C VAL A 272 -21.83 -10.54 11.67
N GLN A 273 -21.12 -10.50 12.80
CA GLN A 273 -21.65 -9.94 14.04
C GLN A 273 -22.05 -8.46 13.88
N LEU A 274 -21.13 -7.62 13.38
CA LEU A 274 -21.39 -6.19 13.18
C LEU A 274 -22.56 -5.93 12.22
N THR A 275 -22.69 -6.74 11.17
CA THR A 275 -23.82 -6.61 10.23
C THR A 275 -25.15 -7.01 10.89
N ARG A 276 -25.16 -8.06 11.73
CA ARG A 276 -26.35 -8.42 12.53
C ARG A 276 -26.72 -7.33 13.52
N GLU A 277 -25.75 -6.81 14.27
CA GLU A 277 -25.94 -5.69 15.20
C GLU A 277 -26.59 -4.49 14.49
N ARG A 278 -26.06 -4.09 13.32
CA ARG A 278 -26.67 -3.04 12.50
C ARG A 278 -28.11 -3.36 12.12
N MET A 279 -28.39 -4.57 11.63
CA MET A 279 -29.74 -4.94 11.17
C MET A 279 -30.77 -5.02 12.30
N MET A 280 -30.34 -5.23 13.55
CA MET A 280 -31.24 -5.18 14.72
C MET A 280 -31.58 -3.75 15.16
N HIS A 281 -30.76 -2.76 14.78
CA HIS A 281 -30.90 -1.36 15.17
C HIS A 281 -31.25 -0.41 14.02
N ALA A 282 -31.43 -0.94 12.80
CA ALA A 282 -31.82 -0.21 11.60
C ALA A 282 -33.35 -0.28 11.39
#